data_AF-A0AAD2FFS4-F1
#
_entry.id   AF-A0AAD2FFS4-F1
#
_cell.length_a   1.000
_cell.length_b   1.000
_cell.length_c   1.000
_cell.angle_alpha   90.00
_cell.angle_beta   90.00
_cell.angle_gamma   90.00
#
_symmetry.space_group_name_H-M   'P 1'
#
loop_
_entity.id
_entity.type
_entity.pdbx_description
1 polymer ?
#
loop_
_entity_poly.entity_id
_entity_poly.type
_entity_poly.pdbx_seq_one_letter_code
_entity_poly.pdbx_strand_id
1 'polypeptide(L)'
;MPMSDQSVCTDPTSMIRQCRSAGKKGDLHQVVKVADAFCERIQGEKAMSKRRNNQMATVLGYKGFALAKQGLYSEALDCLEQSKLHRDNLSSPIHQNDQRRSERKMVDACLKTCYRRLGKAPPLPKLVKYPRTTHLFDSGGTATTVDDLVLPDLDCIIPTFCDGKSTVIVEEKVDGANLGLSLCPFSGQIMVQNRSHYITQGEHAQFSMIPVWIGEHREALISVLGEGDLIVYGEWLAARHSIPYQKLPGYFVAFDIYCKATGKFFSRERFHSALQDTQIPAVPIIAARTYHPSKSDGQTADQFRKELLALLETKSEFRLDGGTVEGIVLRIDGDNITQGNDSHSWLKHKFKIVRPDFVSGIGGHWSRRQIEKQQVDFDFANTYLDSCYPFSTKR
;
A
#
# COMPACT_ATOMS: atom_id res chain seq x y z
N MET A 1 38.42 50.13 -23.34
CA MET A 1 38.56 48.66 -23.12
C MET A 1 37.25 48.15 -22.55
N PRO A 2 36.62 47.13 -23.15
CA PRO A 2 35.32 46.67 -22.69
C PRO A 2 35.46 45.95 -21.34
N MET A 3 34.48 46.17 -20.48
CA MET A 3 34.34 45.50 -19.19
C MET A 3 34.25 44.00 -19.40
N SER A 4 35.14 43.25 -18.73
CA SER A 4 35.04 41.81 -18.64
C SER A 4 33.81 41.45 -17.83
N ASP A 5 32.84 40.85 -18.53
CA ASP A 5 31.66 40.23 -17.97
C ASP A 5 32.12 39.09 -17.05
N GLN A 6 32.20 39.36 -15.75
CA GLN A 6 32.42 38.35 -14.74
C GLN A 6 31.15 37.51 -14.63
N SER A 7 31.01 36.53 -15.53
CA SER A 7 30.18 35.37 -15.27
C SER A 7 30.77 34.62 -14.08
N VAL A 8 30.40 35.05 -12.87
CA VAL A 8 30.71 34.35 -11.63
C VAL A 8 30.10 32.96 -11.79
N CYS A 9 30.97 32.00 -12.10
CA CYS A 9 30.66 30.58 -12.25
C CYS A 9 30.22 30.06 -10.87
N THR A 10 28.97 30.35 -10.52
CA THR A 10 28.39 30.00 -9.22
C THR A 10 28.18 28.49 -9.21
N ASP A 11 28.76 27.81 -8.21
CA ASP A 11 28.58 26.37 -8.03
C ASP A 11 27.08 26.02 -7.95
N PRO A 12 26.59 24.96 -8.61
CA PRO A 12 25.20 24.49 -8.53
C PRO A 12 24.62 24.40 -7.11
N THR A 13 25.42 24.10 -6.09
CA THR A 13 24.97 24.10 -4.70
C THR A 13 24.66 25.52 -4.19
N SER A 14 25.45 26.50 -4.61
CA SER A 14 25.23 27.93 -4.32
C SER A 14 23.94 28.43 -4.95
N MET A 15 23.67 28.07 -6.21
CA MET A 15 22.44 28.46 -6.91
C MET A 15 21.18 27.94 -6.20
N ILE A 16 21.18 26.71 -5.69
CA ILE A 16 20.08 26.17 -4.89
C ILE A 16 19.85 26.99 -3.60
N ARG A 17 20.94 27.39 -2.92
CA ARG A 17 20.83 28.26 -1.73
C ARG A 17 20.26 29.64 -2.09
N GLN A 18 20.62 30.17 -3.25
CA GLN A 18 20.06 31.42 -3.77
C GLN A 18 18.56 31.30 -4.06
N CYS A 19 18.11 30.24 -4.76
CA CYS A 19 16.67 29.96 -4.95
C CYS A 19 15.93 29.90 -3.61
N ARG A 20 16.49 29.20 -2.63
CA ARG A 20 15.90 29.10 -1.28
C ARG A 20 15.80 30.45 -0.57
N SER A 21 16.87 31.22 -0.62
CA SER A 21 16.95 32.54 0.03
C SER A 21 15.96 33.52 -0.60
N ALA A 22 15.91 33.57 -1.94
CA ALA A 22 14.94 34.38 -2.69
C ALA A 22 13.50 33.97 -2.38
N GLY A 23 13.20 32.66 -2.37
CA GLY A 23 11.88 32.15 -2.01
C GLY A 23 11.45 32.53 -0.59
N LYS A 24 12.36 32.47 0.39
CA LYS A 24 12.09 32.92 1.77
C LYS A 24 11.81 34.43 1.87
N LYS A 25 12.41 35.23 0.99
CA LYS A 25 12.18 36.68 0.90
C LYS A 25 10.95 37.05 0.06
N GLY A 26 10.27 36.07 -0.55
CA GLY A 26 9.14 36.31 -1.45
C GLY A 26 9.53 36.83 -2.84
N ASP A 27 10.82 36.83 -3.19
CA ASP A 27 11.29 37.29 -4.50
C ASP A 27 11.17 36.16 -5.55
N LEU A 28 9.95 36.01 -6.07
CA LEU A 28 9.61 34.94 -7.00
C LEU A 28 10.32 35.07 -8.35
N HIS A 29 10.57 36.30 -8.81
CA HIS A 29 11.28 36.56 -10.06
C HIS A 29 12.74 36.11 -9.95
N GLN A 30 13.39 36.42 -8.83
CA GLN A 30 14.76 35.95 -8.60
C GLN A 30 14.84 34.43 -8.48
N VAL A 31 13.84 33.76 -7.91
CA VAL A 31 13.78 32.28 -7.88
C VAL A 31 13.78 31.72 -9.31
N VAL A 32 12.92 32.24 -10.19
CA VAL A 32 12.83 31.78 -11.59
C VAL A 32 14.15 32.03 -12.32
N LYS A 33 14.70 33.25 -12.22
CA LYS A 33 15.97 33.63 -12.85
C LYS A 33 17.13 32.71 -12.47
N VAL A 34 17.30 32.42 -11.17
CA VAL A 34 18.37 31.53 -10.71
C VAL A 34 18.13 30.09 -11.15
N ALA A 35 16.87 29.65 -11.17
CA ALA A 35 16.53 28.31 -11.62
C ALA A 35 16.78 28.09 -13.11
N ASP A 36 16.49 29.08 -13.96
CA ASP A 36 16.75 29.03 -15.40
C ASP A 36 18.25 28.93 -15.68
N ALA A 37 19.05 29.82 -15.08
CA ALA A 37 20.51 29.77 -15.19
C ALA A 37 21.10 28.41 -14.74
N PHE A 38 20.49 27.79 -13.72
CA PHE A 38 20.90 26.47 -13.27
C PHE A 38 20.56 25.38 -14.30
N CYS A 39 19.36 25.41 -14.90
CA CYS A 39 18.92 24.44 -15.89
C CYS A 39 19.79 24.50 -17.16
N GLU A 40 20.04 25.71 -17.68
CA GLU A 40 20.92 25.95 -18.83
C GLU A 40 22.32 25.37 -18.63
N ARG A 41 22.88 25.57 -17.42
CA ARG A 41 24.20 25.04 -17.08
C ARG A 41 24.29 23.52 -17.14
N ILE A 42 23.23 22.81 -16.78
CA ILE A 42 23.25 21.35 -16.63
C ILE A 42 22.84 20.61 -17.90
N GLN A 43 22.08 21.24 -18.82
CA GLN A 43 21.66 20.63 -20.09
C GLN A 43 22.83 20.14 -20.97
N GLY A 44 24.07 20.63 -20.75
CA GLY A 44 25.26 20.19 -21.46
C GLY A 44 25.96 18.93 -20.91
N GLU A 45 25.52 18.35 -19.78
CA GLU A 45 26.16 17.17 -19.19
C GLU A 45 25.68 15.86 -19.88
N LYS A 46 26.59 15.07 -20.48
CA LYS A 46 26.27 13.82 -21.22
C LYS A 46 25.58 12.73 -20.39
N ALA A 47 25.73 12.74 -19.05
CA ALA A 47 25.09 11.79 -18.15
C ALA A 47 24.83 12.41 -16.77
N MET A 48 23.57 12.41 -16.35
CA MET A 48 23.15 13.01 -15.08
C MET A 48 23.53 12.13 -13.88
N SER A 49 24.48 12.58 -13.06
CA SER A 49 24.79 11.90 -11.80
C SER A 49 23.59 11.91 -10.83
N LYS A 50 23.56 10.96 -9.89
CA LYS A 50 22.54 10.92 -8.81
C LYS A 50 22.44 12.25 -8.06
N ARG A 51 23.58 12.91 -7.81
CA ARG A 51 23.63 14.23 -7.16
C ARG A 51 22.98 15.31 -8.03
N ARG A 52 23.27 15.33 -9.33
CA ARG A 52 22.71 16.29 -10.28
C ARG A 52 21.20 16.12 -10.46
N ASN A 53 20.72 14.88 -10.55
CA ASN A 53 19.28 14.58 -10.57
C ASN A 53 18.55 15.13 -9.33
N ASN A 54 19.14 14.95 -8.14
CA ASN A 54 18.58 15.53 -6.91
C ASN A 54 18.54 17.06 -6.95
N GLN A 55 19.62 17.70 -7.40
CA GLN A 55 19.70 19.14 -7.50
C GLN A 55 18.70 19.70 -8.52
N MET A 56 18.56 19.05 -9.68
CA MET A 56 17.58 19.39 -10.71
C MET A 56 16.15 19.31 -10.19
N ALA A 57 15.81 18.21 -9.51
CA ALA A 57 14.53 18.05 -8.86
C ALA A 57 14.22 19.20 -7.87
N THR A 58 15.19 19.59 -7.04
CA THR A 58 15.02 20.70 -6.09
C THR A 58 14.78 22.03 -6.80
N VAL A 59 15.60 22.37 -7.81
CA VAL A 59 15.52 23.65 -8.52
C VAL A 59 14.22 23.79 -9.30
N LEU A 60 13.84 22.77 -10.06
CA LEU A 60 12.57 22.74 -10.79
C LEU A 60 11.36 22.85 -9.85
N GLY A 61 11.45 22.26 -8.65
CA GLY A 61 10.43 22.41 -7.63
C GLY A 61 10.26 23.86 -7.16
N TYR A 62 11.37 24.57 -6.89
CA TYR A 62 11.31 26.00 -6.52
C TYR A 62 10.84 26.88 -7.68
N LYS A 63 11.28 26.62 -8.91
CA LYS A 63 10.82 27.33 -10.11
C LYS A 63 9.31 27.16 -10.29
N GLY A 64 8.83 25.92 -10.26
CA GLY A 64 7.42 25.58 -10.38
C GLY A 64 6.57 26.24 -9.30
N PHE A 65 7.04 26.26 -8.05
CA PHE A 65 6.38 27.01 -6.96
C PHE A 65 6.28 28.50 -7.26
N ALA A 66 7.37 29.13 -7.67
CA ALA A 66 7.41 30.56 -7.96
C ALA A 66 6.50 30.93 -9.13
N LEU A 67 6.47 30.13 -10.19
CA LEU A 67 5.56 30.29 -11.34
C LEU A 67 4.10 30.12 -10.93
N ALA A 68 3.78 29.09 -10.14
CA ALA A 68 2.42 28.86 -9.64
C ALA A 68 1.91 30.02 -8.77
N LYS A 69 2.79 30.63 -7.97
CA LYS A 69 2.48 31.82 -7.16
C LYS A 69 2.28 33.08 -8.01
N GLN A 70 2.88 33.15 -9.19
CA GLN A 70 2.67 34.20 -10.19
C GLN A 70 1.44 33.96 -11.08
N GLY A 71 0.74 32.84 -10.94
CA GLY A 71 -0.42 32.49 -11.76
C GLY A 71 -0.08 31.84 -13.11
N LEU A 72 1.21 31.59 -13.38
CA LEU A 72 1.71 30.94 -14.59
C LEU A 72 1.60 29.40 -14.46
N TYR A 73 0.36 28.91 -14.45
CA TYR A 73 0.07 27.52 -14.08
C TYR A 73 0.55 26.48 -15.09
N SER A 74 0.63 26.81 -16.38
CA SER A 74 1.07 25.86 -17.41
C SER A 74 2.57 25.60 -17.28
N GLU A 75 3.37 26.66 -17.22
CA GLU A 75 4.83 26.61 -17.06
C GLU A 75 5.20 26.03 -15.68
N ALA A 76 4.41 26.36 -14.65
CA ALA A 76 4.55 25.76 -13.35
C ALA A 76 4.32 24.24 -13.40
N LEU A 77 3.27 23.78 -14.08
CA LEU A 77 2.94 22.36 -14.19
C LEU A 77 4.12 21.58 -14.80
N ASP A 78 4.66 22.06 -15.93
CA ASP A 78 5.79 21.41 -16.61
C ASP A 78 7.02 21.29 -15.70
N CYS A 79 7.36 22.36 -14.97
CA CYS A 79 8.49 22.36 -14.03
C CYS A 79 8.26 21.37 -12.88
N LEU A 80 7.04 21.33 -12.34
CA LEU A 80 6.70 20.49 -11.19
C LEU A 80 6.64 19.00 -11.57
N GLU A 81 6.13 18.65 -12.75
CA GLU A 81 6.11 17.28 -13.26
C GLU A 81 7.54 16.76 -13.49
N GLN A 82 8.41 17.57 -14.11
CA GLN A 82 9.82 17.24 -14.27
C GLN A 82 10.53 17.10 -12.91
N SER A 83 10.24 17.99 -11.95
CA SER A 83 10.75 17.88 -10.58
C SER A 83 10.42 16.53 -9.95
N LYS A 84 9.19 16.04 -10.13
CA LYS A 84 8.72 14.74 -9.63
C LYS A 84 9.41 13.58 -10.36
N LEU A 85 9.50 13.63 -11.67
CA LEU A 85 10.18 12.60 -12.48
C LEU A 85 11.65 12.41 -12.05
N HIS A 86 12.40 13.50 -11.85
CA HIS A 86 13.78 13.41 -11.36
C HIS A 86 13.89 12.83 -9.94
N ARG A 87 12.86 12.98 -9.10
CA ARG A 87 12.82 12.39 -7.75
C ARG A 87 12.52 10.90 -7.78
N ASP A 88 11.62 10.48 -8.65
CA ASP A 88 11.16 9.08 -8.73
C ASP A 88 12.22 8.17 -9.36
N ASN A 89 13.08 8.72 -10.23
CA ASN A 89 14.23 8.02 -10.81
C ASN A 89 15.36 7.71 -9.79
N LEU A 90 15.23 8.14 -8.53
CA LEU A 90 16.21 7.91 -7.48
C LEU A 90 15.76 6.73 -6.59
N SER A 91 16.29 5.54 -6.84
CA SER A 91 15.95 4.26 -6.18
C SER A 91 16.38 4.14 -4.70
N SER A 92 16.25 5.18 -3.88
CA SER A 92 16.68 5.12 -2.46
C SER A 92 15.51 5.22 -1.49
N PRO A 93 15.47 4.36 -0.45
CA PRO A 93 14.46 4.40 0.60
C PRO A 93 14.33 5.79 1.23
N ILE A 94 13.10 6.12 1.65
CA ILE A 94 12.59 7.45 2.00
C ILE A 94 13.15 8.02 3.34
N HIS A 95 14.19 7.44 3.92
CA HIS A 95 14.69 7.91 5.21
C HIS A 95 15.78 9.01 5.09
N GLN A 96 15.56 10.10 5.87
CA GLN A 96 16.57 11.01 6.47
C GLN A 96 16.70 12.47 5.98
N ASN A 97 15.64 13.18 5.56
CA ASN A 97 15.69 14.66 5.63
C ASN A 97 14.29 15.33 5.68
N ASP A 98 13.94 15.96 6.80
CA ASP A 98 12.69 16.73 6.95
C ASP A 98 12.52 17.80 5.86
N GLN A 99 13.63 18.38 5.42
CA GLN A 99 13.61 19.38 4.36
C GLN A 99 13.12 18.78 3.03
N ARG A 100 13.52 17.55 2.70
CA ARG A 100 13.05 16.88 1.46
C ARG A 100 11.58 16.53 1.55
N ARG A 101 11.10 16.15 2.73
CA ARG A 101 9.67 15.88 2.96
C ARG A 101 8.84 17.14 2.76
N SER A 102 9.29 18.27 3.33
CA SER A 102 8.66 19.57 3.15
C SER A 102 8.65 20.02 1.67
N GLU A 103 9.78 19.89 0.96
CA GLU A 103 9.88 20.21 -0.47
C GLU A 103 8.96 19.32 -1.34
N ARG A 104 8.75 18.05 -0.98
CA ARG A 104 7.78 17.18 -1.65
C ARG A 104 6.35 17.63 -1.42
N LYS A 105 5.96 17.87 -0.17
CA LYS A 105 4.62 18.36 0.17
C LYS A 105 4.29 19.67 -0.57
N MET A 106 5.26 20.58 -0.65
CA MET A 106 5.11 21.82 -1.42
C MET A 106 4.86 21.54 -2.91
N VAL A 107 5.68 20.69 -3.54
CA VAL A 107 5.52 20.37 -4.98
C VAL A 107 4.17 19.70 -5.25
N ASP A 108 3.77 18.72 -4.43
CA ASP A 108 2.48 18.03 -4.61
C ASP A 108 1.30 18.99 -4.43
N ALA A 109 1.37 19.94 -3.47
CA ALA A 109 0.36 20.98 -3.29
C ALA A 109 0.27 21.94 -4.49
N CYS A 110 1.41 22.33 -5.06
CA CYS A 110 1.44 23.13 -6.28
C CYS A 110 0.90 22.37 -7.49
N LEU A 111 1.29 21.10 -7.70
CA LEU A 111 0.75 20.25 -8.76
C LEU A 111 -0.77 20.15 -8.68
N LYS A 112 -1.30 19.86 -7.49
CA LYS A 112 -2.75 19.82 -7.22
C LYS A 112 -3.44 21.14 -7.61
N THR A 113 -2.79 22.27 -7.33
CA THR A 113 -3.31 23.59 -7.70
C THR A 113 -3.27 23.79 -9.21
N CYS A 114 -2.17 23.45 -9.89
CA CYS A 114 -2.02 23.61 -11.33
C CYS A 114 -3.02 22.74 -12.10
N TYR A 115 -3.14 21.44 -11.79
CA TYR A 115 -4.12 20.56 -12.44
C TYR A 115 -5.55 21.10 -12.31
N ARG A 116 -5.93 21.53 -11.10
CA ARG A 116 -7.26 22.11 -10.85
C ARG A 116 -7.49 23.38 -11.66
N ARG A 117 -6.52 24.31 -11.67
CA ARG A 117 -6.63 25.60 -12.38
C ARG A 117 -6.67 25.44 -13.89
N LEU A 118 -5.99 24.44 -14.41
CA LEU A 118 -5.94 24.13 -15.84
C LEU A 118 -7.07 23.20 -16.32
N GLY A 119 -7.90 22.68 -15.42
CA GLY A 119 -8.92 21.67 -15.76
C GLY A 119 -8.33 20.36 -16.31
N LYS A 120 -7.05 20.08 -16.03
CA LYS A 120 -6.37 18.86 -16.51
C LYS A 120 -6.53 17.74 -15.48
N ALA A 121 -6.86 16.54 -15.95
CA ALA A 121 -6.83 15.36 -15.11
C ALA A 121 -5.37 15.04 -14.74
N PRO A 122 -5.05 14.87 -13.45
CA PRO A 122 -3.71 14.46 -13.04
C PRO A 122 -3.40 13.03 -13.50
N PRO A 123 -2.14 12.69 -13.77
CA PRO A 123 -1.76 11.32 -14.07
C PRO A 123 -1.99 10.43 -12.85
N LEU A 124 -2.31 9.15 -13.11
CA LEU A 124 -2.40 8.16 -12.05
C LEU A 124 -1.01 7.96 -11.41
N PRO A 125 -0.92 7.92 -10.08
CA PRO A 125 0.33 7.60 -9.40
C PRO A 125 0.82 6.22 -9.79
N LYS A 126 2.14 5.98 -9.69
CA LYS A 126 2.71 4.65 -9.90
C LYS A 126 2.00 3.63 -9.01
N LEU A 127 1.51 2.55 -9.63
CA LEU A 127 0.83 1.46 -8.94
C LEU A 127 1.79 0.80 -7.94
N VAL A 128 1.33 0.67 -6.69
CA VAL A 128 2.00 -0.17 -5.69
C VAL A 128 1.30 -1.52 -5.72
N LYS A 129 1.96 -2.53 -6.30
CA LYS A 129 1.38 -3.89 -6.37
C LYS A 129 1.34 -4.51 -4.97
N TYR A 130 0.22 -5.15 -4.63
CA TYR A 130 0.18 -6.00 -3.45
C TYR A 130 1.15 -7.19 -3.63
N PRO A 131 2.10 -7.42 -2.69
CA PRO A 131 3.12 -8.44 -2.84
C PRO A 131 2.51 -9.83 -2.87
N ARG A 132 3.17 -10.76 -3.56
CA ARG A 132 2.79 -12.17 -3.49
C ARG A 132 3.09 -12.68 -2.07
N THR A 133 2.11 -13.31 -1.45
CA THR A 133 2.28 -13.92 -0.12
C THR A 133 2.83 -15.33 -0.31
N THR A 134 3.97 -15.62 0.32
CA THR A 134 4.66 -16.91 0.23
C THR A 134 3.89 -17.99 0.98
N HIS A 135 3.78 -19.18 0.40
CA HIS A 135 3.33 -20.38 1.09
C HIS A 135 4.35 -20.80 2.14
N LEU A 136 3.89 -21.04 3.36
CA LEU A 136 4.76 -21.52 4.43
C LEU A 136 5.29 -22.93 4.12
N PHE A 137 4.46 -23.76 3.50
CA PHE A 137 4.79 -25.06 2.91
C PHE A 137 3.67 -25.45 1.94
N ASP A 138 3.93 -26.46 1.12
CA ASP A 138 2.89 -27.12 0.32
C ASP A 138 2.09 -28.10 1.19
N SER A 139 0.78 -27.91 1.28
CA SER A 139 -0.13 -28.81 2.01
C SER A 139 -0.53 -30.03 1.17
N GLY A 140 -0.18 -30.04 -0.12
CA GLY A 140 -0.44 -31.12 -1.07
C GLY A 140 -1.60 -30.83 -2.02
N GLY A 141 -1.94 -31.81 -2.87
CA GLY A 141 -3.06 -31.70 -3.81
C GLY A 141 -2.90 -30.53 -4.80
N THR A 142 -3.86 -29.61 -4.80
CA THR A 142 -3.86 -28.40 -5.66
C THR A 142 -3.55 -27.12 -4.88
N ALA A 143 -3.01 -27.21 -3.67
CA ALA A 143 -2.76 -26.06 -2.81
C ALA A 143 -1.72 -25.08 -3.36
N THR A 144 -0.78 -25.55 -4.17
CA THR A 144 0.27 -24.73 -4.80
C THR A 144 0.35 -25.00 -6.30
N THR A 145 0.81 -24.00 -7.04
CA THR A 145 1.13 -24.08 -8.47
C THR A 145 2.61 -23.80 -8.71
N VAL A 146 3.10 -24.10 -9.91
CA VAL A 146 4.51 -23.83 -10.29
C VAL A 146 4.90 -22.35 -10.21
N ASP A 147 3.92 -21.45 -10.29
CA ASP A 147 4.14 -20.00 -10.21
C ASP A 147 4.08 -19.45 -8.78
N ASP A 148 3.68 -20.26 -7.80
CA ASP A 148 3.58 -19.86 -6.40
C ASP A 148 4.96 -19.76 -5.74
N LEU A 149 5.08 -18.81 -4.81
CA LEU A 149 6.22 -18.73 -3.92
C LEU A 149 5.99 -19.71 -2.78
N VAL A 150 6.86 -20.69 -2.61
CA VAL A 150 6.86 -21.63 -1.48
C VAL A 150 8.17 -21.49 -0.71
N LEU A 151 8.08 -21.45 0.62
CA LEU A 151 9.27 -21.46 1.47
C LEU A 151 10.02 -22.79 1.23
N PRO A 152 11.32 -22.76 0.86
CA PRO A 152 12.05 -23.97 0.49
C PRO A 152 12.19 -24.97 1.64
N ASP A 153 12.33 -24.46 2.86
CA ASP A 153 12.57 -25.24 4.07
C ASP A 153 11.81 -24.62 5.24
N LEU A 154 10.94 -25.39 5.89
CA LEU A 154 10.19 -24.93 7.05
C LEU A 154 11.10 -24.67 8.26
N ASP A 155 12.19 -25.43 8.41
CA ASP A 155 13.08 -25.34 9.56
C ASP A 155 13.74 -23.94 9.68
N CYS A 156 13.94 -23.24 8.56
CA CYS A 156 14.54 -21.91 8.57
C CYS A 156 13.69 -20.85 9.28
N ILE A 157 12.37 -21.05 9.39
CA ILE A 157 11.45 -20.09 10.00
C ILE A 157 10.94 -20.53 11.38
N ILE A 158 11.16 -21.80 11.76
CA ILE A 158 10.78 -22.32 13.08
C ILE A 158 11.34 -21.50 14.24
N PRO A 159 12.61 -21.05 14.26
CA PRO A 159 13.12 -20.20 15.34
C PRO A 159 12.39 -18.86 15.48
N THR A 160 11.67 -18.43 14.44
CA THR A 160 10.87 -17.19 14.46
C THR A 160 9.43 -17.44 14.89
N PHE A 161 8.79 -18.52 14.41
CA PHE A 161 7.38 -18.81 14.72
C PHE A 161 7.19 -19.59 16.02
N CYS A 162 8.18 -20.36 16.44
CA CYS A 162 8.16 -21.21 17.63
C CYS A 162 9.18 -20.75 18.67
N ASP A 163 9.31 -19.44 18.89
CA ASP A 163 10.27 -18.86 19.85
C ASP A 163 9.76 -18.85 21.30
N GLY A 164 8.51 -19.27 21.53
CA GLY A 164 7.83 -19.23 22.83
C GLY A 164 7.51 -17.83 23.34
N LYS A 165 7.60 -16.80 22.50
CA LYS A 165 7.44 -15.39 22.88
C LYS A 165 6.51 -14.63 21.92
N SER A 166 6.74 -14.76 20.63
CA SER A 166 5.98 -14.09 19.58
C SER A 166 4.57 -14.65 19.51
N THR A 167 3.57 -13.78 19.38
CA THR A 167 2.19 -14.20 19.08
C THR A 167 2.03 -14.31 17.58
N VAL A 168 1.68 -15.51 17.11
CA VAL A 168 1.32 -15.77 15.71
C VAL A 168 -0.18 -15.56 15.58
N ILE A 169 -0.55 -14.60 14.73
CA ILE A 169 -1.93 -14.30 14.39
C ILE A 169 -2.27 -15.09 13.12
N VAL A 170 -3.34 -15.88 13.18
CA VAL A 170 -3.85 -16.69 12.08
C VAL A 170 -5.19 -16.14 11.66
N GLU A 171 -5.29 -15.71 10.40
CA GLU A 171 -6.49 -15.14 9.79
C GLU A 171 -7.05 -16.08 8.72
N GLU A 172 -8.36 -16.01 8.47
CA GLU A 172 -8.96 -16.66 7.31
C GLU A 172 -8.39 -16.09 6.01
N LYS A 173 -7.95 -16.97 5.11
CA LYS A 173 -7.69 -16.59 3.73
C LYS A 173 -9.02 -16.58 2.98
N VAL A 174 -9.56 -15.40 2.72
CA VAL A 174 -10.82 -15.23 2.00
C VAL A 174 -10.57 -15.31 0.48
N ASP A 175 -11.41 -16.09 -0.22
CA ASP A 175 -11.38 -16.29 -1.67
C ASP A 175 -12.17 -15.20 -2.43
N GLY A 176 -11.47 -14.27 -3.07
CA GLY A 176 -12.06 -13.15 -3.79
C GLY A 176 -11.13 -12.49 -4.82
N ALA A 177 -11.47 -11.27 -5.22
CA ALA A 177 -10.64 -10.43 -6.06
C ALA A 177 -9.89 -9.38 -5.24
N ASN A 178 -8.55 -9.48 -5.26
CA ASN A 178 -7.68 -8.54 -4.55
C ASN A 178 -7.95 -7.09 -4.96
N LEU A 179 -8.20 -6.23 -3.97
CA LEU A 179 -8.51 -4.82 -4.17
C LEU A 179 -7.65 -3.94 -3.26
N GLY A 180 -7.11 -2.86 -3.81
CA GLY A 180 -6.44 -1.80 -3.06
C GLY A 180 -7.16 -0.46 -3.25
N LEU A 181 -7.34 0.27 -2.17
CA LEU A 181 -7.99 1.57 -2.13
C LEU A 181 -6.99 2.61 -1.64
N SER A 182 -6.84 3.72 -2.36
CA SER A 182 -5.94 4.80 -1.98
C SER A 182 -6.46 6.16 -2.44
N LEU A 183 -6.02 7.25 -1.82
CA LEU A 183 -6.35 8.58 -2.32
C LEU A 183 -5.41 9.00 -3.44
N CYS A 184 -6.00 9.52 -4.52
CA CYS A 184 -5.25 10.28 -5.50
C CYS A 184 -4.67 11.52 -4.82
N PRO A 185 -3.34 11.69 -4.77
CA PRO A 185 -2.72 12.83 -4.09
C PRO A 185 -3.11 14.18 -4.72
N PHE A 186 -3.51 14.15 -5.99
CA PHE A 186 -3.86 15.34 -6.76
C PHE A 186 -5.36 15.67 -6.67
N SER A 187 -6.25 14.74 -7.02
CA SER A 187 -7.70 15.01 -7.01
C SER A 187 -8.35 14.80 -5.64
N GLY A 188 -7.73 14.04 -4.75
CA GLY A 188 -8.35 13.59 -3.49
C GLY A 188 -9.48 12.58 -3.71
N GLN A 189 -9.64 12.06 -4.93
CA GLN A 189 -10.59 10.98 -5.22
C GLN A 189 -10.00 9.65 -4.77
N ILE A 190 -10.88 8.72 -4.38
CA ILE A 190 -10.50 7.34 -4.08
C ILE A 190 -10.19 6.64 -5.40
N MET A 191 -8.98 6.11 -5.49
CA MET A 191 -8.52 5.25 -6.57
C MET A 191 -8.63 3.81 -6.14
N VAL A 192 -9.00 2.97 -7.10
CA VAL A 192 -9.19 1.54 -6.89
C VAL A 192 -8.19 0.81 -7.77
N GLN A 193 -7.50 -0.16 -7.21
CA GLN A 193 -6.58 -1.02 -7.94
C GLN A 193 -6.90 -2.49 -7.71
N ASN A 194 -6.71 -3.30 -8.74
CA ASN A 194 -6.47 -4.72 -8.54
C ASN A 194 -4.96 -4.96 -8.38
N ARG A 195 -4.52 -6.22 -8.50
CA ARG A 195 -3.10 -6.59 -8.38
C ARG A 195 -2.20 -6.03 -9.49
N SER A 196 -2.76 -5.74 -10.66
CA SER A 196 -2.03 -5.45 -11.91
C SER A 196 -2.14 -3.99 -12.36
N HIS A 197 -3.26 -3.32 -12.09
CA HIS A 197 -3.53 -1.95 -12.55
C HIS A 197 -4.68 -1.28 -11.76
N TYR A 198 -4.89 0.01 -12.00
CA TYR A 198 -6.04 0.74 -11.48
C TYR A 198 -7.30 0.39 -12.26
N ILE A 199 -8.37 0.05 -11.55
CA ILE A 199 -9.65 -0.32 -12.14
C ILE A 199 -10.33 0.94 -12.67
N THR A 200 -10.75 0.90 -13.94
CA THR A 200 -11.58 1.94 -14.55
C THR A 200 -13.04 1.50 -14.57
N GLN A 201 -13.94 2.49 -14.63
CA GLN A 201 -15.38 2.21 -14.68
C GLN A 201 -15.72 1.40 -15.95
N GLY A 202 -16.47 0.31 -15.78
CA GLY A 202 -16.92 -0.55 -16.88
C GLY A 202 -15.93 -1.64 -17.31
N GLU A 203 -14.78 -1.78 -16.65
CA GLU A 203 -13.74 -2.74 -17.05
C GLU A 203 -14.19 -4.21 -16.92
N HIS A 204 -14.82 -4.57 -15.80
CA HIS A 204 -15.33 -5.93 -15.57
C HIS A 204 -16.62 -5.88 -14.74
N ALA A 205 -17.58 -6.74 -15.06
CA ALA A 205 -18.90 -6.73 -14.40
C ALA A 205 -18.80 -6.97 -12.88
N GLN A 206 -17.80 -7.70 -12.40
CA GLN A 206 -17.57 -7.90 -10.95
C GLN A 206 -17.25 -6.59 -10.21
N PHE A 207 -16.70 -5.58 -10.90
CA PHE A 207 -16.33 -4.29 -10.34
C PHE A 207 -17.43 -3.23 -10.50
N SER A 208 -18.57 -3.58 -11.10
CA SER A 208 -19.66 -2.64 -11.40
C SER A 208 -20.25 -1.96 -10.16
N MET A 209 -20.25 -2.63 -9.00
CA MET A 209 -20.78 -2.08 -7.74
C MET A 209 -19.76 -1.25 -6.96
N ILE A 210 -18.48 -1.25 -7.34
CA ILE A 210 -17.42 -0.52 -6.62
C ILE A 210 -17.73 0.99 -6.51
N PRO A 211 -18.18 1.70 -7.56
CA PRO A 211 -18.48 3.13 -7.43
C PRO A 211 -19.57 3.44 -6.39
N VAL A 212 -20.60 2.59 -6.30
CA VAL A 212 -21.69 2.73 -5.31
C VAL A 212 -21.14 2.48 -3.90
N TRP A 213 -20.41 1.37 -3.71
CA TRP A 213 -19.81 1.02 -2.43
C TRP A 213 -18.84 2.10 -1.92
N ILE A 214 -18.03 2.70 -2.81
CA ILE A 214 -17.15 3.83 -2.49
C ILE A 214 -17.95 5.06 -2.07
N GLY A 215 -19.10 5.32 -2.71
CA GLY A 215 -19.99 6.41 -2.32
C GLY A 215 -20.48 6.26 -0.88
N GLU A 216 -20.90 5.05 -0.52
CA GLU A 216 -21.40 4.70 0.83
C GLU A 216 -20.30 4.78 1.90
N HIS A 217 -19.07 4.38 1.57
CA HIS A 217 -17.95 4.30 2.52
C HIS A 217 -16.97 5.47 2.40
N ARG A 218 -17.33 6.54 1.68
CA ARG A 218 -16.38 7.61 1.30
C ARG A 218 -15.73 8.28 2.50
N GLU A 219 -16.54 8.65 3.50
CA GLU A 219 -16.06 9.37 4.68
C GLU A 219 -15.14 8.49 5.53
N ALA A 220 -15.55 7.25 5.76
CA ALA A 220 -14.76 6.22 6.43
C ALA A 220 -13.41 5.99 5.72
N LEU A 221 -13.41 5.81 4.40
CA LEU A 221 -12.20 5.62 3.61
C LEU A 221 -11.28 6.85 3.68
N ILE A 222 -11.81 8.07 3.62
CA ILE A 222 -10.99 9.29 3.76
C ILE A 222 -10.34 9.36 5.14
N SER A 223 -11.08 9.02 6.20
CA SER A 223 -10.57 8.96 7.56
C SER A 223 -9.38 8.01 7.68
N VAL A 224 -9.51 6.79 7.13
CA VAL A 224 -8.43 5.78 7.16
C VAL A 224 -7.27 6.16 6.26
N LEU A 225 -7.53 6.63 5.05
CA LEU A 225 -6.48 6.91 4.05
C LEU A 225 -5.66 8.17 4.38
N GLY A 226 -6.18 9.03 5.27
CA GLY A 226 -5.51 10.22 5.78
C GLY A 226 -5.13 11.21 4.67
N GLU A 227 -3.89 11.70 4.69
CA GLU A 227 -3.35 12.60 3.65
C GLU A 227 -3.07 11.88 2.31
N GLY A 228 -3.42 10.60 2.20
CA GLY A 228 -3.20 9.79 1.01
C GLY A 228 -1.87 9.04 1.00
N ASP A 229 -1.24 8.85 2.16
CA ASP A 229 -0.01 8.05 2.31
C ASP A 229 -0.29 6.55 2.51
N LEU A 230 -1.56 6.18 2.68
CA LEU A 230 -1.97 4.81 2.96
C LEU A 230 -2.67 4.15 1.77
N ILE A 231 -2.63 2.83 1.74
CA ILE A 231 -3.43 1.97 0.87
C ILE A 231 -4.12 0.94 1.76
N VAL A 232 -5.46 0.90 1.72
CA VAL A 232 -6.24 -0.18 2.36
C VAL A 232 -6.39 -1.31 1.36
N TYR A 233 -5.91 -2.49 1.71
CA TYR A 233 -6.08 -3.70 0.92
C TYR A 233 -7.14 -4.61 1.54
N GLY A 234 -7.93 -5.21 0.67
CA GLY A 234 -8.97 -6.16 1.04
C GLY A 234 -9.33 -7.07 -0.11
N GLU A 235 -10.18 -8.05 0.17
CA GLU A 235 -10.79 -8.89 -0.85
C GLU A 235 -12.15 -8.33 -1.25
N TRP A 236 -12.36 -8.24 -2.56
CA TRP A 236 -13.65 -7.91 -3.15
C TRP A 236 -14.42 -9.19 -3.45
N LEU A 237 -15.58 -9.35 -2.80
CA LEU A 237 -16.32 -10.60 -2.68
C LEU A 237 -17.67 -10.55 -3.42
N ALA A 238 -17.90 -9.54 -4.27
CA ALA A 238 -19.16 -9.41 -4.98
C ALA A 238 -19.49 -10.60 -5.91
N ALA A 239 -18.46 -11.23 -6.47
CA ALA A 239 -18.58 -12.38 -7.35
C ALA A 239 -17.96 -13.61 -6.67
N ARG A 240 -18.57 -14.77 -6.85
CA ARG A 240 -18.00 -16.05 -6.43
C ARG A 240 -16.80 -16.37 -7.32
N HIS A 241 -15.67 -16.67 -6.68
CA HIS A 241 -14.50 -17.22 -7.36
C HIS A 241 -14.56 -18.75 -7.32
N SER A 242 -14.30 -19.33 -6.15
CA SER A 242 -14.37 -20.79 -5.92
C SER A 242 -15.29 -21.10 -4.73
N ILE A 243 -15.12 -20.38 -3.62
CA ILE A 243 -15.92 -20.55 -2.39
C ILE A 243 -17.23 -19.75 -2.48
N PRO A 244 -18.39 -20.39 -2.23
CA PRO A 244 -19.64 -19.67 -2.12
C PRO A 244 -19.81 -19.12 -0.69
N TYR A 245 -19.84 -17.80 -0.54
CA TYR A 245 -20.22 -17.12 0.70
C TYR A 245 -21.68 -16.68 0.62
N GLN A 246 -22.46 -17.07 1.62
CA GLN A 246 -23.89 -16.74 1.73
C GLN A 246 -24.16 -15.71 2.84
N LYS A 247 -23.15 -15.43 3.66
CA LYS A 247 -23.28 -14.63 4.88
C LYS A 247 -22.10 -13.65 5.02
N LEU A 248 -21.87 -12.84 3.99
CA LEU A 248 -20.79 -11.85 4.03
C LEU A 248 -21.17 -10.66 4.92
N PRO A 249 -20.21 -10.09 5.67
CA PRO A 249 -20.41 -8.84 6.41
C PRO A 249 -20.34 -7.60 5.50
N GLY A 250 -19.90 -7.79 4.25
CA GLY A 250 -19.80 -6.74 3.24
C GLY A 250 -19.10 -7.25 1.99
N TYR A 251 -19.22 -6.53 0.88
CA TYR A 251 -18.56 -6.91 -0.38
C TYR A 251 -17.05 -6.64 -0.39
N PHE A 252 -16.55 -5.80 0.52
CA PHE A 252 -15.14 -5.56 0.70
C PHE A 252 -14.76 -5.93 2.13
N VAL A 253 -13.84 -6.87 2.29
CA VAL A 253 -13.30 -7.28 3.59
C VAL A 253 -11.81 -6.96 3.63
N ALA A 254 -11.43 -6.03 4.50
CA ALA A 254 -10.06 -5.54 4.60
C ALA A 254 -9.15 -6.58 5.27
N PHE A 255 -7.92 -6.72 4.77
CA PHE A 255 -6.91 -7.60 5.38
C PHE A 255 -5.56 -6.93 5.64
N ASP A 256 -5.26 -5.77 5.04
CA ASP A 256 -4.00 -5.07 5.27
C ASP A 256 -4.11 -3.56 5.04
N ILE A 257 -3.28 -2.78 5.74
CA ILE A 257 -3.03 -1.37 5.43
C ILE A 257 -1.55 -1.19 5.18
N TYR A 258 -1.21 -0.59 4.03
CA TYR A 258 0.16 -0.33 3.61
C TYR A 258 0.48 1.15 3.70
N CYS A 259 1.61 1.48 4.32
CA CYS A 259 2.14 2.83 4.35
C CYS A 259 3.14 3.04 3.23
N LYS A 260 2.80 3.90 2.26
CA LYS A 260 3.67 4.23 1.12
C LYS A 260 4.95 4.95 1.55
N ALA A 261 4.91 5.70 2.65
CA ALA A 261 6.05 6.44 3.15
C ALA A 261 7.13 5.54 3.76
N THR A 262 6.74 4.51 4.51
CA THR A 262 7.68 3.57 5.16
C THR A 262 7.92 2.30 4.36
N GLY A 263 7.05 2.01 3.39
CA GLY A 263 7.09 0.80 2.60
C GLY A 263 6.68 -0.45 3.38
N LYS A 264 5.94 -0.30 4.49
CA LYS A 264 5.60 -1.35 5.44
C LYS A 264 4.09 -1.50 5.62
N PHE A 265 3.66 -2.70 5.98
CA PHE A 265 2.28 -2.99 6.38
C PHE A 265 2.09 -2.75 7.88
N PHE A 266 0.92 -2.26 8.26
CA PHE A 266 0.55 -2.09 9.66
C PHE A 266 0.55 -3.43 10.41
N SER A 267 0.92 -3.39 11.69
CA SER A 267 0.61 -4.47 12.62
C SER A 267 -0.89 -4.65 12.78
N ARG A 268 -1.33 -5.78 13.32
CA ARG A 268 -2.75 -6.10 13.46
C ARG A 268 -3.46 -5.20 14.46
N GLU A 269 -2.78 -4.81 15.54
CA GLU A 269 -3.28 -3.80 16.47
C GLU A 269 -3.58 -2.48 15.75
N ARG A 270 -2.59 -1.96 15.02
CA ARG A 270 -2.73 -0.69 14.29
C ARG A 270 -3.75 -0.79 13.15
N PHE A 271 -3.81 -1.92 12.47
CA PHE A 271 -4.79 -2.19 11.42
C PHE A 271 -6.22 -2.18 11.98
N HIS A 272 -6.48 -2.89 13.08
CA HIS A 272 -7.80 -2.91 13.73
C HIS A 272 -8.18 -1.53 14.29
N SER A 273 -7.27 -0.83 14.97
CA SER A 273 -7.51 0.54 15.45
C SER A 273 -7.76 1.57 14.34
N ALA A 274 -7.22 1.34 13.14
CA ALA A 274 -7.52 2.19 11.99
C ALA A 274 -8.92 1.93 11.43
N LEU A 275 -9.46 0.72 11.55
CA LEU A 275 -10.72 0.30 10.92
C LEU A 275 -11.94 0.26 11.84
N GLN A 276 -11.78 0.19 13.17
CA GLN A 276 -12.89 -0.03 14.10
C GLN A 276 -14.10 0.92 13.92
N ASP A 277 -13.84 2.17 13.55
CA ASP A 277 -14.87 3.21 13.44
C ASP A 277 -15.36 3.42 11.99
N THR A 278 -15.08 2.48 11.08
CA THR A 278 -15.18 2.72 9.62
C THR A 278 -16.28 1.95 8.91
N GLN A 279 -16.99 1.06 9.63
CA GLN A 279 -17.97 0.12 9.06
C GLN A 279 -17.38 -0.79 7.96
N ILE A 280 -16.05 -0.84 7.82
CA ILE A 280 -15.35 -1.68 6.84
C ILE A 280 -14.87 -2.96 7.54
N PRO A 281 -15.50 -4.12 7.30
CA PRO A 281 -15.18 -5.35 8.02
C PRO A 281 -13.75 -5.81 7.77
N ALA A 282 -13.10 -6.32 8.81
CA ALA A 282 -11.79 -6.97 8.72
C ALA A 282 -11.94 -8.48 8.48
N VAL A 283 -10.90 -9.12 7.93
CA VAL A 283 -10.86 -10.59 7.82
C VAL A 283 -10.94 -11.27 9.19
N PRO A 284 -11.61 -12.44 9.30
CA PRO A 284 -11.73 -13.16 10.56
C PRO A 284 -10.38 -13.59 11.14
N ILE A 285 -10.22 -13.43 12.46
CA ILE A 285 -9.11 -14.03 13.21
C ILE A 285 -9.52 -15.45 13.61
N ILE A 286 -8.84 -16.45 13.07
CA ILE A 286 -9.06 -17.86 13.42
C ILE A 286 -8.39 -18.19 14.75
N ALA A 287 -7.17 -17.70 14.97
CA ALA A 287 -6.43 -17.96 16.19
C ALA A 287 -5.35 -16.90 16.45
N ALA A 288 -5.01 -16.71 17.71
CA ALA A 288 -3.81 -15.99 18.13
C ALA A 288 -3.09 -16.87 19.15
N ARG A 289 -1.89 -17.37 18.80
CA ARG A 289 -1.18 -18.39 19.59
C ARG A 289 0.31 -18.12 19.65
N THR A 290 0.91 -18.46 20.78
CA THR A 290 2.36 -18.56 20.92
C THR A 290 2.77 -20.01 20.78
N TYR A 291 3.66 -20.29 19.83
CA TYR A 291 4.20 -21.64 19.62
C TYR A 291 5.55 -21.76 20.31
N HIS A 292 5.81 -22.92 20.90
CA HIS A 292 7.04 -23.19 21.65
C HIS A 292 7.90 -24.21 20.90
N PRO A 293 9.23 -24.14 21.05
CA PRO A 293 10.09 -25.18 20.49
C PRO A 293 9.82 -26.51 21.23
N SER A 294 9.80 -27.60 20.49
CA SER A 294 9.71 -28.94 21.09
C SER A 294 10.96 -29.21 21.95
N LYS A 295 10.78 -29.99 23.01
CA LYS A 295 11.88 -30.46 23.88
C LYS A 295 12.75 -31.53 23.22
N SER A 296 12.29 -32.10 22.11
CA SER A 296 13.00 -33.13 21.34
C SER A 296 13.47 -32.54 20.02
N ASP A 297 14.76 -32.65 19.75
CA ASP A 297 15.39 -32.14 18.52
C ASP A 297 14.68 -32.68 17.26
N GLY A 298 14.39 -31.80 16.31
CA GLY A 298 13.82 -32.12 15.01
C GLY A 298 12.30 -32.32 14.94
N GLN A 299 11.55 -32.31 16.07
CA GLN A 299 10.08 -32.51 16.03
C GLN A 299 9.26 -31.21 15.99
N THR A 300 9.87 -30.06 16.24
CA THR A 300 9.15 -28.78 16.29
C THR A 300 8.45 -28.46 14.98
N ALA A 301 9.13 -28.67 13.85
CA ALA A 301 8.58 -28.36 12.53
C ALA A 301 7.37 -29.23 12.18
N ASP A 302 7.45 -30.53 12.44
CA ASP A 302 6.35 -31.46 12.18
C ASP A 302 5.14 -31.18 13.06
N GLN A 303 5.35 -30.91 14.35
CA GLN A 303 4.27 -30.57 15.27
C GLN A 303 3.62 -29.24 14.87
N PHE A 304 4.42 -28.22 14.56
CA PHE A 304 3.93 -26.93 14.08
C PHE A 304 3.13 -27.09 12.79
N ARG A 305 3.65 -27.84 11.82
CA ARG A 305 2.96 -28.16 10.56
C ARG A 305 1.61 -28.84 10.82
N LYS A 306 1.57 -29.84 11.70
CA LYS A 306 0.35 -30.57 12.05
C LYS A 306 -0.72 -29.66 12.66
N GLU A 307 -0.31 -28.77 13.58
CA GLU A 307 -1.23 -27.80 14.19
C GLU A 307 -1.80 -26.83 13.16
N LEU A 308 -0.99 -26.34 12.22
CA LEU A 308 -1.45 -25.46 11.16
C LEU A 308 -2.37 -26.15 10.16
N LEU A 309 -2.11 -27.42 9.82
CA LEU A 309 -3.01 -28.21 9.00
C LEU A 309 -4.37 -28.42 9.67
N ALA A 310 -4.42 -28.60 11.00
CA ALA A 310 -5.68 -28.71 11.72
C ALA A 310 -6.52 -27.43 11.66
N LEU A 311 -5.88 -26.25 11.63
CA LEU A 311 -6.58 -24.97 11.46
C LEU A 311 -7.24 -24.83 10.09
N LEU A 312 -6.80 -25.58 9.08
CA LEU A 312 -7.44 -25.58 7.77
C LEU A 312 -8.84 -26.21 7.80
N GLU A 313 -9.21 -26.96 8.84
CA GLU A 313 -10.55 -27.53 9.03
C GLU A 313 -11.54 -26.55 9.68
N THR A 314 -11.10 -25.31 9.95
CA THR A 314 -11.95 -24.24 10.48
C THR A 314 -13.12 -23.95 9.54
N LYS A 315 -14.33 -23.86 10.09
CA LYS A 315 -15.53 -23.45 9.35
C LYS A 315 -15.52 -21.94 9.18
N SER A 316 -15.75 -21.47 7.95
CA SER A 316 -15.80 -20.04 7.66
C SER A 316 -17.09 -19.45 8.24
N GLU A 317 -17.00 -18.32 8.93
CA GLU A 317 -18.18 -17.60 9.45
C GLU A 317 -19.06 -17.04 8.33
N PHE A 318 -18.51 -16.91 7.11
CA PHE A 318 -19.19 -16.36 5.94
C PHE A 318 -20.00 -17.40 5.16
N ARG A 319 -19.99 -18.66 5.64
CA ARG A 319 -20.61 -19.80 4.97
C ARG A 319 -21.73 -20.41 5.82
N LEU A 320 -22.95 -20.40 5.29
CA LEU A 320 -24.10 -21.04 5.94
C LEU A 320 -24.13 -22.56 5.73
N ASP A 321 -23.43 -23.05 4.71
CA ASP A 321 -23.34 -24.47 4.39
C ASP A 321 -22.40 -25.27 5.30
N GLY A 322 -21.82 -24.64 6.33
CA GLY A 322 -20.86 -25.27 7.23
C GLY A 322 -19.55 -25.65 6.52
N GLY A 323 -19.27 -25.01 5.38
CA GLY A 323 -18.05 -25.22 4.64
C GLY A 323 -16.84 -24.55 5.30
N THR A 324 -15.70 -25.06 4.91
CA THR A 324 -14.42 -24.80 5.55
C THR A 324 -13.68 -23.68 4.81
N VAL A 325 -12.74 -23.00 5.49
CA VAL A 325 -11.97 -21.87 4.93
C VAL A 325 -11.17 -22.30 3.68
N GLU A 326 -10.79 -21.34 2.82
CA GLU A 326 -9.86 -21.61 1.69
C GLU A 326 -8.50 -22.09 2.18
N GLY A 327 -8.07 -21.47 3.27
CA GLY A 327 -6.75 -21.52 3.82
C GLY A 327 -6.61 -20.52 4.94
N ILE A 328 -5.38 -20.33 5.40
CA ILE A 328 -5.03 -19.43 6.49
C ILE A 328 -3.88 -18.52 6.11
N VAL A 329 -3.88 -17.32 6.66
CA VAL A 329 -2.76 -16.37 6.60
C VAL A 329 -2.15 -16.27 7.99
N LEU A 330 -0.83 -16.49 8.09
CA LEU A 330 -0.09 -16.39 9.34
C LEU A 330 0.68 -15.08 9.37
N ARG A 331 0.67 -14.41 10.52
CA ARG A 331 1.33 -13.12 10.75
C ARG A 331 2.10 -13.10 12.06
N ILE A 332 3.24 -12.42 12.03
CA ILE A 332 3.97 -11.98 13.22
C ILE A 332 4.21 -10.49 13.04
N ASP A 333 3.82 -9.70 14.03
CA ASP A 333 4.07 -8.26 14.08
C ASP A 333 5.44 -7.97 14.73
N GLY A 334 5.95 -6.74 14.61
CA GLY A 334 7.25 -6.36 15.16
C GLY A 334 7.31 -6.37 16.69
N ASP A 335 8.49 -6.66 17.24
CA ASP A 335 8.75 -6.78 18.69
C ASP A 335 9.30 -5.49 19.31
N ASN A 336 9.21 -5.38 20.65
CA ASN A 336 9.65 -4.22 21.49
C ASN A 336 11.16 -3.95 21.40
N ILE A 337 11.89 -4.90 20.85
CA ILE A 337 13.35 -4.99 20.99
C ILE A 337 14.07 -4.10 19.97
N THR A 338 13.41 -3.74 18.86
CA THR A 338 14.01 -2.75 17.95
C THR A 338 13.78 -1.34 18.49
N GLN A 339 14.85 -0.76 19.05
CA GLN A 339 14.85 0.61 19.56
C GLN A 339 14.35 1.60 18.51
N GLY A 340 13.19 2.17 18.79
CA GLY A 340 12.48 3.16 17.99
C GLY A 340 10.99 3.03 18.26
N ASN A 341 10.31 4.12 18.64
CA ASN A 341 8.91 4.15 19.09
C ASN A 341 7.87 3.50 18.13
N ASP A 342 8.25 3.12 16.92
CA ASP A 342 7.36 2.62 15.87
C ASP A 342 7.48 1.12 15.56
N SER A 343 8.38 0.36 16.20
CA SER A 343 8.67 -1.04 15.80
C SER A 343 7.46 -1.99 15.89
N HIS A 344 6.62 -1.85 16.92
CA HIS A 344 5.36 -2.58 17.08
C HIS A 344 4.27 -2.22 16.09
N SER A 345 4.43 -1.11 15.37
CA SER A 345 3.40 -0.60 14.48
C SER A 345 3.39 -1.27 13.11
N TRP A 346 4.23 -2.31 12.90
CA TRP A 346 4.45 -2.91 11.59
C TRP A 346 4.44 -4.44 11.62
N LEU A 347 3.94 -5.02 10.52
CA LEU A 347 4.04 -6.45 10.22
C LEU A 347 5.49 -6.85 9.96
N LYS A 348 5.95 -7.95 10.58
CA LYS A 348 7.30 -8.50 10.45
C LYS A 348 7.34 -9.68 9.46
N HIS A 349 6.46 -10.67 9.65
CA HIS A 349 6.37 -11.85 8.78
C HIS A 349 4.92 -12.11 8.37
N LYS A 350 4.75 -12.58 7.13
CA LYS A 350 3.46 -13.03 6.61
C LYS A 350 3.62 -14.20 5.65
N PHE A 351 2.88 -15.27 5.91
CA PHE A 351 2.82 -16.46 5.06
C PHE A 351 1.36 -16.89 4.87
N LYS A 352 1.12 -17.74 3.89
CA LYS A 352 -0.18 -18.40 3.69
C LYS A 352 -0.03 -19.91 3.69
N ILE A 353 -1.12 -20.60 3.99
CA ILE A 353 -1.31 -22.03 3.68
C ILE A 353 -2.69 -22.14 3.05
N VAL A 354 -2.79 -22.89 1.95
CA VAL A 354 -4.05 -23.15 1.25
C VAL A 354 -4.38 -24.63 1.43
N ARG A 355 -5.66 -24.98 1.40
CA ARG A 355 -6.08 -26.38 1.56
C ARG A 355 -5.71 -27.27 0.37
N PRO A 356 -5.43 -28.56 0.61
CA PRO A 356 -5.01 -29.48 -0.46
C PRO A 356 -6.08 -29.71 -1.53
N ASP A 357 -7.35 -29.70 -1.13
CA ASP A 357 -8.52 -29.90 -1.99
C ASP A 357 -9.05 -28.59 -2.59
N PHE A 358 -8.43 -27.45 -2.29
CA PHE A 358 -8.84 -26.18 -2.85
C PHE A 358 -8.40 -26.07 -4.31
N VAL A 359 -9.37 -26.14 -5.22
CA VAL A 359 -9.16 -25.92 -6.65
C VAL A 359 -9.52 -24.48 -6.99
N SER A 360 -8.49 -23.66 -7.28
CA SER A 360 -8.70 -22.32 -7.82
C SER A 360 -9.39 -22.40 -9.18
N GLY A 361 -10.69 -22.05 -9.24
CA GLY A 361 -11.43 -21.94 -10.49
C GLY A 361 -11.48 -23.24 -11.30
N ILE A 362 -12.34 -24.19 -10.91
CA ILE A 362 -12.61 -25.46 -11.61
C ILE A 362 -12.47 -25.31 -13.16
N GLY A 363 -11.38 -25.85 -13.72
CA GLY A 363 -11.20 -26.20 -15.14
C GLY A 363 -11.06 -25.08 -16.18
N GLY A 364 -11.21 -23.81 -15.81
CA GLY A 364 -11.06 -22.68 -16.74
C GLY A 364 -11.11 -21.37 -15.98
N HIS A 365 -10.30 -20.40 -16.42
CA HIS A 365 -10.23 -19.05 -15.84
C HIS A 365 -11.61 -18.61 -15.31
N TRP A 366 -11.74 -18.47 -13.99
CA TRP A 366 -12.97 -18.06 -13.31
C TRP A 366 -13.59 -16.80 -13.95
N SER A 367 -12.76 -15.95 -14.56
CA SER A 367 -13.16 -14.75 -15.32
C SER A 367 -14.02 -15.01 -16.56
N ARG A 368 -14.19 -16.27 -17.01
CA ARG A 368 -15.02 -16.65 -18.16
C ARG A 368 -16.38 -17.26 -17.78
N ARG A 369 -16.65 -17.50 -16.49
CA ARG A 369 -17.95 -18.00 -16.02
C ARG A 369 -18.97 -16.86 -15.91
N GLN A 370 -20.25 -17.19 -15.97
CA GLN A 370 -21.27 -16.24 -15.53
C GLN A 370 -21.02 -15.87 -14.06
N ILE A 371 -21.09 -14.59 -13.75
CA ILE A 371 -20.85 -14.07 -12.40
C ILE A 371 -21.99 -14.55 -11.50
N GLU A 372 -21.67 -15.40 -10.54
CA GLU A 372 -22.53 -15.74 -9.42
C GLU A 372 -22.31 -14.68 -8.33
N LYS A 373 -23.32 -13.85 -8.07
CA LYS A 373 -23.23 -12.78 -7.07
C LYS A 373 -23.31 -13.37 -5.67
N GLN A 374 -22.38 -12.98 -4.79
CA GLN A 374 -22.40 -13.42 -3.39
C GLN A 374 -23.36 -12.57 -2.54
N GLN A 375 -23.74 -13.10 -1.38
CA GLN A 375 -24.76 -12.49 -0.53
C GLN A 375 -24.14 -11.81 0.69
N VAL A 376 -24.49 -10.54 0.88
CA VAL A 376 -24.26 -9.82 2.14
C VAL A 376 -25.47 -10.07 3.04
N ASP A 377 -25.20 -10.40 4.30
CA ASP A 377 -26.19 -10.54 5.36
C ASP A 377 -26.05 -9.31 6.26
N PHE A 378 -27.04 -8.42 6.23
CA PHE A 378 -26.98 -7.13 6.95
C PHE A 378 -27.10 -7.29 8.47
N ASP A 379 -27.85 -8.29 8.95
CA ASP A 379 -27.96 -8.55 10.39
C ASP A 379 -26.62 -9.09 10.92
N PHE A 380 -26.02 -10.02 10.16
CA PHE A 380 -24.67 -10.50 10.45
C PHE A 380 -23.64 -9.38 10.38
N ALA A 381 -23.67 -8.53 9.34
CA ALA A 381 -22.72 -7.43 9.15
C ALA A 381 -22.64 -6.53 10.38
N ASN A 382 -23.78 -6.12 10.94
CA ASN A 382 -23.83 -5.28 12.13
C ASN A 382 -23.16 -5.97 13.33
N THR A 383 -23.53 -7.22 13.62
CA THR A 383 -22.92 -7.96 14.74
C THR A 383 -21.45 -8.28 14.53
N TYR A 384 -21.03 -8.48 13.27
CA TYR A 384 -19.66 -8.82 12.92
C TYR A 384 -18.72 -7.62 13.14
N LEU A 385 -19.17 -6.40 12.82
CA LEU A 385 -18.39 -5.18 13.00
C LEU A 385 -18.04 -4.92 14.48
N ASP A 386 -18.88 -5.35 15.43
CA ASP A 386 -18.61 -5.23 16.86
C ASP A 386 -17.47 -6.14 17.34
N SER A 387 -17.21 -7.25 16.64
CA SER A 387 -16.25 -8.27 17.06
C SER A 387 -15.03 -8.42 16.14
N CYS A 388 -15.06 -7.92 14.90
CA CYS A 388 -14.02 -8.18 13.91
C CYS A 388 -12.70 -7.40 14.13
N TYR A 389 -12.61 -6.58 15.18
CA TYR A 389 -11.41 -5.80 15.52
C TYR A 389 -10.81 -6.16 16.90
N PRO A 390 -10.56 -7.45 17.21
CA PRO A 390 -10.21 -7.89 18.57
C PRO A 390 -8.87 -7.37 19.10
N PHE A 391 -8.06 -6.76 18.24
CA PHE A 391 -6.77 -6.17 18.61
C PHE A 391 -6.82 -4.64 18.65
N SER A 392 -8.00 -4.01 18.54
CA SER A 392 -8.03 -2.56 18.62
C SER A 392 -7.75 -2.06 20.04
N THR A 393 -7.01 -0.97 20.11
CA THR A 393 -6.69 -0.23 21.34
C THR A 393 -7.61 0.96 21.60
N LYS A 394 -8.52 1.28 20.67
CA LYS A 394 -9.56 2.27 20.91
C LYS A 394 -10.72 1.57 21.64
N ARG A 395 -11.12 2.11 22.78
CA ARG A 395 -12.37 1.75 23.46
C ARG A 395 -13.35 2.89 23.36
#